data_AF-A0A1H3SQ40-F1
#
_entry.id   AF-A0A1H3SQ40-F1
#
_cell.length_a   1.000
_cell.length_b   1.000
_cell.length_c   1.000
_cell.angle_alpha   90.00
_cell.angle_beta   90.00
_cell.angle_gamma   90.00
#
_symmetry.space_group_name_H-M   'P 1'
#
loop_
_entity.id
_entity.type
_entity.pdbx_description
1 polymer ?
#
loop_
_entity_poly.entity_id
_entity_poly.type
_entity_poly.pdbx_seq_one_letter_code
_entity_poly.pdbx_strand_id
1 'polypeptide(L)' 'MNKGLEIKLMRIKANIKAINLAKKLNMSPSKLSLIENGHIKCSEEEYKKAVVILEAEF' A
#
# COMPACT_ATOMS: atom_id res chain seq x y z
N MET A 1 3.15 8.12 -12.33
CA MET A 1 3.37 6.80 -11.69
C MET A 1 2.03 6.20 -11.30
N ASN A 2 1.87 4.88 -11.38
CA ASN A 2 0.69 4.21 -10.81
C ASN A 2 0.83 4.23 -9.28
N LYS A 3 -0.15 4.79 -8.56
CA LYS A 3 -0.15 4.88 -7.09
C LYS A 3 0.05 3.54 -6.40
N GLY A 4 -0.49 2.46 -6.98
CA GLY A 4 -0.27 1.12 -6.45
C GLY A 4 1.21 0.72 -6.50
N LEU A 5 1.90 1.01 -7.60
CA LEU A 5 3.32 0.74 -7.74
C LEU A 5 4.14 1.56 -6.74
N GLU A 6 3.77 2.82 -6.51
CA GLU A 6 4.43 3.69 -5.53
C GLU A 6 4.28 3.14 -4.10
N ILE A 7 3.06 2.74 -3.70
CA ILE A 7 2.80 2.06 -2.41
C ILE A 7 3.68 0.82 -2.28
N LYS A 8 3.78 -0.02 -3.34
CA LYS A 8 4.60 -1.23 -3.34
C LYS A 8 6.07 -0.92 -3.07
N LEU A 9 6.62 0.08 -3.75
CA LEU A 9 8.02 0.49 -3.60
C LEU A 9 8.31 1.04 -2.21
N MET A 10 7.45 1.92 -1.70
CA MET A 10 7.56 2.45 -0.34
C MET A 10 7.48 1.33 0.71
N ARG A 11 6.53 0.40 0.55
CA ARG A 11 6.38 -0.76 1.44
C ARG A 11 7.62 -1.64 1.48
N ILE A 12 8.22 -1.92 0.32
CA ILE A 12 9.46 -2.70 0.23
C ILE A 12 10.61 -1.95 0.90
N LYS A 13 10.72 -0.63 0.65
CA LYS A 13 11.75 0.22 1.27
C LYS A 13 11.64 0.27 2.80
N ALA A 14 10.42 0.29 3.33
CA ALA A 14 10.15 0.22 4.78
C ALA A 14 10.25 -1.20 5.37
N ASN A 15 10.60 -2.22 4.57
CA ASN A 15 10.66 -3.63 4.98
C ASN A 15 9.34 -4.16 5.59
N ILE A 16 8.19 -3.66 5.12
CA ILE A 16 6.87 -4.07 5.63
C ILE A 16 6.31 -5.20 4.75
N LYS A 17 5.91 -6.30 5.40
CA LYS A 17 5.18 -7.37 4.71
C LYS A 17 3.81 -6.86 4.25
N ALA A 18 3.38 -7.23 3.03
CA ALA A 18 2.10 -6.81 2.47
C ALA A 18 0.90 -7.09 3.42
N ILE A 19 0.91 -8.23 4.11
CA ILE A 19 -0.11 -8.57 5.11
C ILE A 19 -0.22 -7.55 6.25
N ASN A 20 0.90 -6.98 6.69
CA ASN A 20 0.94 -6.00 7.77
C ASN A 20 0.41 -4.64 7.29
N LEU A 21 0.80 -4.21 6.09
CA LEU A 21 0.27 -2.97 5.50
C LEU A 21 -1.24 -3.10 5.25
N ALA A 22 -1.69 -4.23 4.69
CA ALA A 22 -3.11 -4.48 4.44
C ALA A 22 -3.93 -4.43 5.73
N LYS A 23 -3.42 -5.00 6.83
CA LYS A 23 -4.05 -4.93 8.16
C LYS A 23 -4.16 -3.48 8.65
N LYS A 24 -3.11 -2.67 8.53
CA LYS A 24 -3.13 -1.25 8.92
C LYS A 24 -4.09 -0.41 8.05
N LEU A 25 -4.23 -0.78 6.78
CA LEU A 25 -5.16 -0.17 5.84
C LEU A 25 -6.61 -0.68 5.95
N ASN A 26 -6.88 -1.60 6.88
CA ASN A 26 -8.18 -2.26 7.04
C ASN A 26 -8.69 -2.87 5.71
N MET A 27 -7.81 -3.59 5.00
CA MET A 27 -8.16 -4.29 3.77
C MET A 27 -7.52 -5.69 3.70
N SER A 28 -8.01 -6.52 2.77
CA SER A 28 -7.41 -7.84 2.56
C SER A 28 -6.03 -7.73 1.88
N PRO A 29 -5.09 -8.65 2.18
CA PRO A 29 -3.80 -8.70 1.48
C PRO A 29 -3.95 -8.88 -0.04
N SER A 30 -4.98 -9.61 -0.48
CA SER A 30 -5.28 -9.78 -1.90
C SER A 30 -5.71 -8.47 -2.55
N LYS A 31 -6.55 -7.65 -1.90
CA LYS A 31 -6.92 -6.33 -2.40
C LYS A 31 -5.71 -5.42 -2.53
N LEU A 32 -4.84 -5.39 -1.51
CA LEU A 32 -3.59 -4.63 -1.56
C LEU A 32 -2.71 -5.09 -2.72
N SER A 33 -2.55 -6.41 -2.93
CA SER A 33 -1.76 -6.97 -4.03
C SER A 33 -2.31 -6.56 -5.41
N LEU A 34 -3.64 -6.59 -5.59
CA LEU A 34 -4.27 -6.14 -6.84
C LEU A 34 -4.04 -4.66 -7.09
N ILE A 35 -4.07 -3.83 -6.04
CA ILE A 35 -3.72 -2.41 -6.12
C ILE A 35 -2.24 -2.25 -6.51
N GLU A 36 -1.33 -2.89 -5.78
CA GLU A 36 0.12 -2.77 -5.96
C GLU A 36 0.61 -3.19 -7.36
N ASN A 37 -0.05 -4.18 -7.96
CA ASN A 37 0.26 -4.65 -9.31
C ASN A 37 -0.58 -3.96 -10.41
N GLY A 38 -1.42 -2.99 -10.05
CA GLY A 38 -2.18 -2.16 -10.98
C GLY A 38 -3.42 -2.82 -11.59
N HIS A 39 -3.87 -3.96 -11.06
CA HIS A 39 -5.12 -4.61 -11.48
C HIS A 39 -6.37 -3.86 -10.97
N ILE A 40 -6.25 -3.19 -9.83
CA ILE A 40 -7.31 -2.34 -9.25
C ILE A 40 -6.77 -0.93 -9.07
N LYS A 41 -7.61 0.06 -9.37
CA LYS A 41 -7.29 1.48 -9.13
C LYS A 41 -7.29 1.77 -7.63
N CYS A 42 -6.18 2.29 -7.13
CA CYS A 42 -6.10 2.83 -5.77
C CYS A 42 -6.91 4.14 -5.68
N SER A 43 -7.83 4.24 -4.72
CA SER A 43 -8.51 5.49 -4.42
C SER A 43 -7.56 6.49 -3.75
N GLU A 44 -7.90 7.78 -3.78
CA GLU A 44 -7.08 8.79 -3.11
C GLU A 44 -6.99 8.63 -1.60
N GLU A 45 -8.08 8.18 -0.98
CA GLU A 45 -8.12 7.97 0.46
C GLU A 45 -7.24 6.80 0.88
N GLU A 46 -7.28 5.68 0.14
CA GLU A 46 -6.39 4.53 0.35
C GLU A 46 -4.93 4.92 0.16
N TYR A 47 -4.63 5.72 -0.87
CA TYR A 47 -3.28 6.20 -1.14
C TYR A 47 -2.74 7.06 0.01
N LYS A 48 -3.50 8.08 0.44
CA LYS A 48 -3.11 8.95 1.55
C LYS A 48 -2.89 8.16 2.84
N LYS A 49 -3.78 7.23 3.17
CA LYS A 49 -3.63 6.35 4.34
C LYS A 49 -2.37 5.50 4.25
N ALA A 50 -2.09 4.93 3.07
CA ALA A 50 -0.91 4.10 2.87
C ALA A 50 0.39 4.90 3.05
N VAL A 51 0.46 6.11 2.47
CA VAL A 51 1.61 7.00 2.60
C VAL A 51 1.85 7.37 4.07
N VAL A 52 0.82 7.81 4.80
CA VAL A 52 0.95 8.15 6.23
C VAL A 52 1.47 6.97 7.07
N ILE A 53 0.94 5.77 6.83
CA ILE A 53 1.39 4.55 7.52
C ILE A 53 2.84 4.23 7.20
N LEU A 54 3.24 4.39 5.94
CA LEU A 54 4.58 4.05 5.46
C LEU A 54 5.63 5.08 5.89
N GLU A 55 5.27 6.36 5.92
CA GLU A 55 6.12 7.45 6.40
C GLU A 55 6.38 7.36 7.92
N ALA A 56 5.42 6.88 8.70
CA ALA A 56 5.59 6.68 10.14
C ALA A 56 6.58 5.56 10.53
N GLU A 57 7.04 4.77 9.55
CA GLU A 57 7.96 3.63 9.75
C GLU A 57 9.40 3.95 9.30
N PHE A 58 9.65 5.20 8.91
CA PHE A 58 10.99 5.74 8.64
C PHE A 58 11.54 6.51 9.84
#